data_AF-A0A933AIJ5-F1
#
_entry.id   AF-A0A933AIJ5-F1
#
_cell.length_a   1.000
_cell.length_b   1.000
_cell.length_c   1.000
_cell.angle_alpha   90.00
_cell.angle_beta   90.00
_cell.angle_gamma   90.00
#
_symmetry.space_group_name_H-M   'P 1'
#
loop_
_entity.id
_entity.type
_entity.pdbx_description
1 polymer ?
#
loop_
_entity_poly.entity_id
_entity_poly.type
_entity_poly.pdbx_seq_one_letter_code
_entity_poly.pdbx_strand_id
1 'polypeptide(L)'
;TGDPRGNSEHNTRYYQSMVDTYVAATGNVKPLCFTELGYLTGEGYPSLAATAPNFAWANDTTIAQQTEWLAEAARLSRDQGKVRLLIVFNVDFTTYDADPQAGYALIRADGTCPACDTLGAVMATP
;
A
#
# COMPACT_ATOMS: atom_id res chain seq x y z
N THR A 1 11.69 -0.48 2.88
CA THR A 1 10.35 -1.01 3.23
C THR A 1 9.96 -0.46 4.59
N GLY A 2 8.67 -0.21 4.84
CA GLY A 2 8.19 0.65 5.93
C GLY A 2 7.65 -0.03 7.20
N ASP A 3 7.61 -1.36 7.25
CA ASP A 3 7.03 -2.07 8.40
C ASP A 3 8.07 -2.26 9.53
N PRO A 4 7.88 -1.65 10.71
CA PRO A 4 8.83 -1.72 11.82
C PRO A 4 8.85 -3.09 12.53
N ARG A 5 7.94 -4.00 12.20
CA ARG A 5 7.78 -5.30 12.90
C ARG A 5 8.82 -6.36 12.51
N GLY A 6 9.62 -6.12 11.47
CA GLY A 6 10.87 -6.85 11.21
C GLY A 6 10.82 -8.38 11.03
N ASN A 7 9.65 -9.01 10.87
CA ASN A 7 9.52 -10.47 10.75
C ASN A 7 8.95 -10.88 9.37
N SER A 8 9.64 -11.81 8.70
CA SER A 8 9.33 -12.43 7.41
C SER A 8 8.19 -13.46 7.43
N GLU A 9 7.65 -13.84 8.59
CA GLU A 9 6.58 -14.83 8.70
C GLU A 9 5.23 -14.38 8.12
N HIS A 10 5.07 -13.07 7.85
CA HIS A 10 3.89 -12.55 7.17
C HIS A 10 4.27 -12.03 5.78
N ASN A 11 3.85 -12.79 4.77
CA ASN A 11 4.21 -12.56 3.37
C ASN A 11 3.80 -11.17 2.83
N THR A 12 2.78 -10.53 3.41
CA THR A 12 2.18 -9.29 2.88
C THR A 12 2.85 -8.00 3.34
N ARG A 13 3.85 -8.07 4.24
CA ARG A 13 4.51 -6.87 4.80
C ARG A 13 5.45 -6.17 3.83
N TYR A 14 6.05 -6.94 2.92
CA TYR A 14 7.05 -6.45 1.97
C TYR A 14 6.67 -6.86 0.56
N TYR A 15 6.52 -5.87 -0.32
CA TYR A 15 6.01 -6.06 -1.67
C TYR A 15 6.77 -7.13 -2.46
N GLN A 16 8.11 -7.03 -2.55
CA GLN A 16 8.89 -7.93 -3.40
C GLN A 16 8.81 -9.37 -2.93
N SER A 17 9.01 -9.62 -1.63
CA SER A 17 8.93 -10.98 -1.09
C SER A 17 7.51 -11.54 -1.20
N MET A 18 6.48 -10.71 -1.04
CA MET A 18 5.10 -11.12 -1.28
C MET A 18 4.92 -11.64 -2.70
N VAL A 19 5.30 -10.83 -3.69
CA VAL A 19 5.18 -11.17 -5.11
C VAL A 19 5.95 -12.44 -5.44
N ASP A 20 7.21 -12.54 -5.00
CA ASP A 20 8.06 -13.69 -5.27
C ASP A 20 7.50 -14.98 -4.65
N THR A 21 7.06 -14.92 -3.39
CA THR A 21 6.45 -16.07 -2.70
C THR A 21 5.19 -16.55 -3.43
N TYR A 22 4.28 -15.64 -3.79
CA TYR A 22 3.01 -16.05 -4.38
C TYR A 22 3.12 -16.45 -5.85
N VAL A 23 4.01 -15.84 -6.65
CA VAL A 23 4.30 -16.32 -8.00
C VAL A 23 4.92 -17.73 -7.94
N ALA A 24 5.86 -17.97 -7.02
CA ALA A 24 6.47 -19.28 -6.84
C ALA A 24 5.46 -20.36 -6.45
N ALA A 25 4.45 -20.01 -5.63
CA ALA A 25 3.36 -20.93 -5.28
C ALA A 25 2.52 -21.37 -6.49
N THR A 26 2.52 -20.60 -7.59
CA THR A 26 1.88 -21.00 -8.86
C THR A 26 2.79 -21.87 -9.73
N GLY A 27 4.01 -22.19 -9.31
CA GLY A 27 5.04 -22.79 -10.17
C GLY A 27 5.65 -21.80 -11.16
N ASN A 28 5.55 -20.49 -10.90
CA ASN A 28 5.98 -19.40 -11.78
C ASN A 28 5.28 -19.35 -13.14
N VAL A 29 4.07 -19.93 -13.28
CA VAL A 29 3.33 -19.97 -14.56
C VAL A 29 2.13 -19.03 -14.62
N LYS A 30 1.80 -18.32 -13.53
CA LYS A 30 0.69 -17.37 -13.50
C LYS A 30 1.12 -16.03 -12.90
N PRO A 31 0.85 -14.90 -13.56
CA PRO A 31 1.01 -13.61 -12.94
C PRO A 31 -0.04 -13.40 -11.85
N LEU A 32 0.26 -12.56 -10.87
CA LEU A 32 -0.65 -12.19 -9.78
C LEU A 32 -1.62 -11.09 -10.19
N CYS A 33 -2.77 -11.06 -9.54
CA CYS A 33 -3.71 -9.94 -9.58
C CYS A 33 -3.95 -9.47 -8.15
N PHE A 34 -3.52 -8.26 -7.80
CA PHE A 34 -3.89 -7.65 -6.53
C PHE A 34 -5.30 -7.10 -6.63
N THR A 35 -6.22 -7.64 -5.83
CA THR A 35 -7.57 -7.10 -5.68
C THR A 35 -7.60 -5.88 -4.77
N GLU A 36 -6.64 -5.79 -3.84
CA GLU A 36 -6.45 -4.67 -2.93
C GLU A 36 -4.96 -4.56 -2.58
N LEU A 37 -4.36 -3.39 -2.81
CA LEU A 37 -3.00 -3.07 -2.36
C LEU A 37 -2.94 -1.64 -1.85
N GLY A 38 -2.45 -1.48 -0.62
CA GLY A 38 -2.40 -0.21 0.08
C GLY A 38 -1.31 -0.17 1.13
N TYR A 39 -0.92 1.05 1.49
CA TYR A 39 -0.05 1.35 2.62
C TYR A 39 -0.81 2.25 3.59
N LEU A 40 -0.72 1.99 4.88
CA LEU A 40 -1.43 2.75 5.91
C LEU A 40 -0.57 3.91 6.40
N THR A 41 -1.16 5.09 6.55
CA THR A 41 -0.60 6.21 7.31
C THR A 41 -1.56 6.63 8.42
N GLY A 42 -1.01 6.98 9.59
CA GLY A 42 -1.75 7.66 10.66
C GLY A 42 -1.65 9.19 10.60
N GLU A 43 -0.85 9.74 9.68
CA GLU A 43 -0.63 11.19 9.56
C GLU A 43 -1.91 11.89 9.11
N GLY A 44 -2.27 12.97 9.81
CA GLY A 44 -3.52 13.71 9.57
C GLY A 44 -4.74 13.16 10.32
N TYR A 45 -4.58 12.09 11.12
CA TYR A 45 -5.65 11.46 11.89
C TYR A 45 -5.31 11.34 13.38
N PRO A 46 -6.29 11.03 14.26
CA PRO A 46 -6.00 10.58 15.61
C PRO A 46 -5.07 9.37 15.63
N SER A 47 -4.28 9.21 16.69
CA SER A 47 -3.29 8.13 16.80
C SER A 47 -3.92 6.75 16.55
N LEU A 48 -3.25 5.94 15.72
CA LEU A 48 -3.64 4.56 15.46
C LEU A 48 -3.57 3.71 16.73
N ALA A 49 -2.62 4.00 17.63
CA ALA A 49 -2.53 3.29 18.91
C ALA A 49 -3.78 3.49 19.79
N ALA A 50 -4.49 4.61 19.64
CA ALA A 50 -5.73 4.88 20.36
C ALA A 50 -6.98 4.41 19.60
N THR A 51 -7.02 4.60 18.28
CA THR A 51 -8.23 4.40 17.46
C THR A 51 -8.32 2.98 16.90
N ALA A 52 -7.20 2.42 16.47
CA ALA A 52 -7.09 1.13 15.82
C ALA A 52 -5.82 0.38 16.29
N PRO A 53 -5.77 -0.09 17.56
CA PRO A 53 -4.52 -0.57 18.17
C PRO A 53 -3.80 -1.69 17.39
N ASN A 54 -4.54 -2.53 16.67
CA ASN A 54 -3.99 -3.58 15.80
C ASN A 54 -3.20 -3.02 14.59
N PHE A 55 -3.38 -1.74 14.30
CA PHE A 55 -2.73 -0.97 13.23
C PHE A 55 -1.69 0.02 13.76
N ALA A 56 -1.39 0.01 15.06
CA ALA A 56 -0.43 0.94 15.69
C ALA A 56 0.99 0.88 15.08
N TRP A 57 1.33 -0.21 14.38
CA TRP A 57 2.59 -0.36 13.64
C TRP A 57 2.77 0.69 12.53
N ALA A 58 1.70 1.32 12.04
CA ALA A 58 1.73 2.35 11.01
C ALA A 58 1.64 3.78 11.58
N ASN A 59 1.64 3.96 12.91
CA ASN A 59 1.37 5.25 13.55
C ASN A 59 2.30 6.37 13.05
N ASP A 60 3.55 6.03 12.77
CA ASP A 60 4.58 6.99 12.35
C ASP A 60 4.86 6.94 10.83
N THR A 61 4.02 6.22 10.07
CA THR A 61 4.12 6.24 8.61
C THR A 61 3.59 7.57 8.10
N THR A 62 4.40 8.30 7.32
CA THR A 62 4.00 9.59 6.75
C THR A 62 3.23 9.45 5.44
N ILE A 63 2.50 10.49 5.05
CA ILE A 63 1.83 10.60 3.74
C ILE A 63 2.86 10.51 2.60
N ALA A 64 4.04 11.10 2.79
CA ALA A 64 5.13 11.03 1.81
C ALA A 64 5.63 9.58 1.63
N GLN A 65 5.84 8.85 2.72
CA GLN A 65 6.21 7.43 2.69
C GLN A 65 5.14 6.57 2.02
N GLN A 66 3.87 6.75 2.40
CA GLN A 66 2.75 6.05 1.78
C GLN A 66 2.73 6.28 0.26
N THR A 67 2.89 7.53 -0.17
CA THR A 67 2.92 7.93 -1.58
C THR A 67 4.07 7.25 -2.32
N GLU A 68 5.29 7.33 -1.78
CA GLU A 68 6.49 6.75 -2.38
C GLU A 68 6.36 5.22 -2.51
N TRP A 69 5.94 4.54 -1.44
CA TRP A 69 5.85 3.07 -1.45
C TRP A 69 4.76 2.55 -2.39
N LEU A 70 3.63 3.25 -2.47
CA LEU A 70 2.56 2.87 -3.40
C LEU A 70 3.00 3.07 -4.85
N ALA A 71 3.67 4.18 -5.16
CA ALA A 71 4.21 4.44 -6.50
C ALA A 71 5.26 3.40 -6.89
N GLU A 72 6.15 3.03 -5.97
CA GLU A 72 7.15 2.00 -6.22
C GLU A 72 6.51 0.61 -6.40
N ALA A 73 5.50 0.26 -5.60
CA ALA A 73 4.76 -1.00 -5.78
C ALA A 73 4.06 -1.06 -7.16
N ALA A 74 3.46 0.05 -7.61
CA ALA A 74 2.86 0.15 -8.95
C ALA A 74 3.92 0.01 -10.06
N ARG A 75 5.07 0.67 -9.90
CA ARG A 75 6.18 0.59 -10.85
C ARG A 75 6.73 -0.84 -10.96
N LEU A 76 7.00 -1.48 -9.82
CA LEU A 76 7.48 -2.87 -9.79
C LEU A 76 6.44 -3.84 -10.35
N SER A 77 5.15 -3.61 -10.09
CA SER A 77 4.06 -4.42 -10.67
C SER A 77 4.09 -4.38 -12.20
N ARG A 78 4.28 -3.19 -12.76
CA ARG A 78 4.38 -2.97 -14.21
C ARG A 78 5.65 -3.60 -14.80
N ASP A 79 6.80 -3.38 -14.19
CA ASP A 79 8.11 -3.65 -14.81
C ASP A 79 8.53 -5.13 -14.72
N GLN A 80 8.08 -5.88 -13.72
CA GLN A 80 8.64 -7.21 -13.42
C GLN A 80 8.00 -8.37 -14.19
N GLY A 81 6.87 -8.14 -14.87
CA GLY A 81 6.13 -9.18 -15.59
C GLY A 81 5.48 -10.24 -14.67
N LYS A 82 5.50 -10.03 -13.35
CA LYS A 82 4.95 -10.95 -12.32
C LYS A 82 3.53 -10.61 -11.90
N VAL A 83 3.06 -9.40 -12.22
CA VAL A 83 1.75 -8.88 -11.83
C VAL A 83 1.01 -8.46 -13.09
N ARG A 84 -0.24 -8.90 -13.24
CA ARG A 84 -1.11 -8.57 -14.38
C ARG A 84 -2.04 -7.40 -14.09
N LEU A 85 -2.45 -7.25 -12.83
CA LEU A 85 -3.40 -6.25 -12.35
C LEU A 85 -3.05 -5.84 -10.93
N LEU A 86 -3.15 -4.54 -10.64
CA LEU A 86 -3.10 -3.99 -9.29
C LEU A 86 -4.28 -3.02 -9.10
N ILE A 87 -5.12 -3.31 -8.11
CA ILE A 87 -6.19 -2.41 -7.66
C ILE A 87 -5.74 -1.76 -6.34
N VAL A 88 -5.77 -0.43 -6.32
CA VAL A 88 -5.35 0.35 -5.14
C VAL A 88 -6.42 0.31 -4.06
N PHE A 89 -6.00 0.06 -2.82
CA PHE A 89 -6.79 0.26 -1.61
C PHE A 89 -6.15 1.38 -0.78
N ASN A 90 -6.78 2.55 -0.58
CA ASN A 90 -8.09 2.95 -1.05
C ASN A 90 -8.02 4.35 -1.70
N VAL A 91 -9.06 4.77 -2.41
CA VAL A 91 -9.05 6.04 -3.15
C VAL A 91 -9.58 7.18 -2.29
N ASP A 92 -10.75 7.03 -1.65
CA ASP A 92 -11.49 8.15 -1.06
C ASP A 92 -12.29 7.81 0.20
N PHE A 93 -12.06 6.66 0.81
CA PHE A 93 -12.78 6.27 2.02
C PHE A 93 -12.47 7.22 3.18
N THR A 94 -13.49 7.49 4.00
CA THR A 94 -13.39 8.46 5.12
C THR A 94 -13.54 7.81 6.50
N THR A 95 -13.81 6.50 6.57
CA THR A 95 -13.94 5.77 7.84
C THR A 95 -12.58 5.62 8.53
N TYR A 96 -12.46 6.09 9.76
CA TYR A 96 -11.25 5.97 10.58
C TYR A 96 -11.61 5.55 12.00
N ASP A 97 -11.86 4.25 12.18
CA ASP A 97 -12.19 3.64 13.47
C ASP A 97 -11.33 2.39 13.71
N ALA A 98 -11.88 1.32 14.31
CA ALA A 98 -11.17 0.06 14.51
C ALA A 98 -10.62 -0.56 13.20
N ASP A 99 -11.24 -0.22 12.07
CA ASP A 99 -10.71 -0.47 10.72
C ASP A 99 -10.41 0.89 10.02
N PRO A 100 -9.16 1.36 10.05
CA PRO A 100 -8.80 2.74 9.69
C PRO A 100 -8.65 2.93 8.17
N GLN A 101 -9.71 2.67 7.41
CA GLN A 101 -9.70 2.68 5.94
C GLN A 101 -9.30 4.04 5.34
N ALA A 102 -9.65 5.15 6.01
CA ALA A 102 -9.26 6.50 5.59
C ALA A 102 -7.75 6.76 5.67
N GLY A 103 -7.03 6.00 6.50
CA GLY A 103 -5.57 6.04 6.53
C GLY A 103 -4.92 5.39 5.30
N TYR A 104 -5.68 4.60 4.52
CA TYR A 104 -5.25 4.05 3.23
C TYR A 104 -5.65 4.92 2.03
N ALA A 105 -6.57 5.88 2.22
CA ALA A 105 -7.17 6.65 1.12
C ALA A 105 -6.15 7.58 0.42
N LEU A 106 -6.12 7.61 -0.92
CA LEU A 106 -5.27 8.52 -1.70
C LEU A 106 -5.70 9.99 -1.55
N ILE A 107 -7.00 10.24 -1.64
CA ILE A 107 -7.60 11.54 -1.43
C ILE A 107 -7.69 11.77 0.08
N ARG A 108 -7.10 12.88 0.53
CA ARG A 108 -7.05 13.28 1.93
C ARG A 108 -8.35 13.95 2.35
N ALA A 109 -8.55 14.09 3.66
CA ALA A 109 -9.73 14.75 4.22
C ALA A 109 -9.88 16.23 3.78
N ASP A 110 -8.77 16.88 3.39
CA ASP A 110 -8.77 18.24 2.83
C ASP A 110 -9.00 18.29 1.31
N GLY A 111 -9.22 17.14 0.66
CA GLY A 111 -9.44 17.00 -0.77
C GLY A 111 -8.16 16.92 -1.62
N THR A 112 -6.98 17.04 -1.03
CA THR A 112 -5.71 16.89 -1.76
C THR A 112 -5.43 15.43 -2.09
N CYS A 113 -4.62 15.17 -3.13
CA CYS A 113 -4.15 13.83 -3.46
C CYS A 113 -2.64 13.80 -3.75
N PRO A 114 -1.78 13.82 -2.71
CA PRO A 114 -0.33 13.79 -2.89
C PRO A 114 0.17 12.56 -3.68
N ALA A 115 -0.54 11.44 -3.58
CA ALA A 115 -0.20 10.22 -4.30
C ALA A 115 -0.56 10.28 -5.81
N CYS A 116 -1.51 11.12 -6.21
CA CYS A 116 -2.04 11.13 -7.58
C CYS A 116 -0.97 11.54 -8.61
N ASP A 117 -0.16 12.55 -8.31
CA ASP A 117 0.88 13.01 -9.25
C ASP A 117 1.97 11.95 -9.43
N THR A 118 2.42 11.35 -8.31
CA THR A 118 3.46 10.32 -8.33
C THR A 118 2.99 9.06 -9.05
N LEU A 119 1.76 8.59 -8.76
CA LEU A 119 1.17 7.46 -9.47
C LEU A 119 0.91 7.77 -10.94
N GLY A 120 0.45 8.98 -11.25
CA GLY A 120 0.25 9.45 -12.62
C GLY A 120 1.53 9.34 -13.45
N ALA A 121 2.68 9.74 -12.88
CA ALA A 121 3.98 9.61 -13.54
C ALA A 121 4.36 8.14 -13.80
N VAL A 122 4.10 7.23 -12.85
CA VAL A 122 4.32 5.78 -13.05
C VAL A 122 3.41 5.25 -14.14
N MET A 123 2.14 5.63 -14.18
CA MET A 123 1.19 5.13 -15.19
C MET A 123 1.43 5.72 -16.59
N ALA A 124 2.04 6.91 -16.69
CA ALA A 124 2.33 7.56 -17.96
C ALA A 124 3.61 7.06 -18.65
N THR A 125 4.42 6.23 -17.97
CA THR A 125 5.64 5.66 -18.57
C THR A 125 5.25 4.48 -19.46
N PRO A 126 5.74 4.41 -20.72
CA PRO A 126 5.49 3.28 -21.64
C PRO A 126 5.94 1.93 -21.10
#